data_AF-A0AA36CRT7-F1
#
_entry.id   AF-A0AA36CRT7-F1
#
_cell.length_a   1.000
_cell.length_b   1.000
_cell.length_c   1.000
_cell.angle_alpha   90.00
_cell.angle_beta   90.00
_cell.angle_gamma   90.00
#
_symmetry.space_group_name_H-M   'P 1'
#
loop_
_entity.id
_entity.type
_entity.pdbx_description
1 polymer ?
#
loop_
_entity_poly.entity_id
_entity_poly.type
_entity_poly.pdbx_seq_one_letter_code
_entity_poly.pdbx_strand_id
1 'polypeptide(L)'
;MSIAEIQEVFHVVKQRPIQFWTSEDIHDWLKRRRPKLALKYAFCFIRHRITGRVLVEMTEQDLLEIGIYSREERHDIIYEVLREKLHCDYIELKTAEADAE
;
A
#
# COMPACT_ATOMS: atom_id res chain seq x y z
N MET A 1 21.57 12.62 3.22
CA MET A 1 20.10 12.72 3.21
C MET A 1 19.66 12.78 4.66
N SER A 2 19.06 13.90 5.07
CA SER A 2 18.63 14.15 6.45
C SER A 2 17.34 13.39 6.76
N ILE A 3 17.07 13.14 8.04
CA ILE A 3 15.81 12.54 8.49
C ILE A 3 14.60 13.40 8.06
N ALA A 4 14.77 14.71 7.94
CA ALA A 4 13.73 15.63 7.45
C ALA A 4 13.45 15.44 5.97
N GLU A 5 14.48 15.29 5.12
CA GLU A 5 14.32 14.98 3.69
C GLU A 5 13.66 13.61 3.49
N ILE A 6 14.04 12.63 4.31
CA ILE A 6 13.41 11.31 4.34
C ILE A 6 11.93 11.45 4.72
N GLN A 7 11.60 12.24 5.75
CA GLN A 7 10.21 12.50 6.16
C GLN A 7 9.41 13.26 5.11
N GLU A 8 9.97 14.26 4.42
CA GLU A 8 9.30 15.00 3.35
C GLU A 8 9.02 14.11 2.14
N VAL A 9 10.00 13.34 1.68
CA VAL A 9 9.81 12.37 0.58
C VAL A 9 8.74 11.34 0.96
N PHE A 10 8.76 10.83 2.19
CA PHE A 10 7.70 9.94 2.69
C PHE A 10 6.35 10.63 2.91
N HIS A 11 6.32 11.94 3.15
CA HIS A 11 5.09 12.74 3.24
C HIS A 11 4.47 12.99 1.86
N VAL A 12 5.29 13.12 0.81
CA VAL A 12 4.83 13.22 -0.58
C VAL A 12 4.21 11.90 -1.07
N VAL A 13 4.76 10.75 -0.67
CA VAL A 13 4.15 9.44 -0.97
C VAL A 13 2.78 9.29 -0.29
N LYS A 14 2.59 9.92 0.89
CA LYS A 14 1.33 9.94 1.66
C LYS A 14 0.16 10.61 0.94
N GLN A 15 0.41 11.40 -0.10
CA GLN A 15 -0.60 12.16 -0.84
C GLN A 15 -0.96 11.51 -2.18
N ARG A 16 -0.26 10.45 -2.60
CA ARG A 16 -0.47 9.86 -3.92
C ARG A 16 -1.39 8.64 -3.84
N PRO A 17 -2.48 8.58 -4.64
CA PRO A 17 -3.37 7.42 -4.68
C PRO A 17 -2.62 6.11 -4.93
N ILE A 18 -3.09 5.03 -4.30
CA ILE A 18 -2.46 3.70 -4.38
C ILE A 18 -2.22 3.26 -5.83
N GLN A 19 -3.12 3.57 -6.75
CA GLN A 19 -2.99 3.26 -8.18
C GLN A 19 -1.68 3.73 -8.85
N PHE A 20 -0.97 4.70 -8.27
CA PHE A 20 0.31 5.19 -8.78
C PHE A 20 1.53 4.65 -8.04
N TRP A 21 1.32 3.74 -7.10
CA TRP A 21 2.41 3.16 -6.32
C TRP A 21 3.23 2.18 -7.14
N THR A 22 4.54 2.26 -6.97
CA THR A 22 5.50 1.28 -7.47
C THR A 22 5.53 0.05 -6.55
N SER A 23 6.22 -1.02 -6.97
CA SER A 23 6.45 -2.18 -6.10
C SER A 23 7.27 -1.84 -4.85
N GLU A 24 8.13 -0.81 -4.93
CA GLU A 24 8.91 -0.31 -3.78
C GLU A 24 8.01 0.43 -2.79
N ASP A 25 7.12 1.30 -3.28
CA ASP A 25 6.14 2.00 -2.44
C ASP A 25 5.25 1.00 -1.68
N ILE A 26 4.82 -0.08 -2.35
CA ILE A 26 4.04 -1.15 -1.72
C ILE A 26 4.85 -1.86 -0.64
N HIS A 27 6.13 -2.15 -0.91
CA HIS A 27 7.00 -2.79 0.07
C HIS A 27 7.15 -1.92 1.33
N ASP A 28 7.44 -0.64 1.16
CA ASP A 28 7.59 0.31 2.25
C ASP A 28 6.29 0.54 3.03
N TRP A 29 5.17 0.61 2.31
CA TRP A 29 3.85 0.68 2.91
C TRP A 29 3.55 -0.55 3.78
N LEU A 30 3.72 -1.76 3.23
CA LEU A 30 3.44 -2.98 3.97
C LEU A 30 4.40 -3.15 5.14
N LYS A 31 5.66 -2.74 4.98
CA LYS A 31 6.66 -2.75 6.07
C LYS A 31 6.28 -1.83 7.22
N ARG A 32 5.67 -0.68 6.93
CA ARG A 32 5.18 0.27 7.94
C ARG A 32 3.92 -0.24 8.64
N ARG A 33 2.97 -0.81 7.90
CA ARG A 33 1.68 -1.28 8.45
C ARG A 33 1.80 -2.61 9.16
N ARG A 34 2.48 -3.58 8.54
CA ARG A 34 2.59 -4.98 8.97
C ARG A 34 4.01 -5.51 8.71
N PRO A 35 5.02 -5.12 9.51
CA PRO A 35 6.44 -5.43 9.24
C PRO A 35 6.74 -6.94 9.13
N LYS A 36 6.02 -7.78 9.90
CA LYS A 36 6.16 -9.25 9.83
C LYS A 36 5.68 -9.80 8.48
N LEU A 37 4.56 -9.30 7.96
CA LEU A 37 4.00 -9.73 6.68
C LEU A 37 4.85 -9.23 5.52
N ALA A 38 5.36 -7.99 5.60
CA ALA A 38 6.28 -7.44 4.63
C ALA A 38 7.56 -8.29 4.51
N LEU A 39 8.17 -8.66 5.64
CA LEU A 39 9.36 -9.50 5.65
C LEU A 39 9.07 -10.88 5.06
N LYS A 40 7.94 -11.49 5.42
CA LYS A 40 7.56 -12.84 4.99
C LYS A 40 7.22 -12.91 3.51
N TYR A 41 6.55 -11.90 2.96
CA TYR A 41 5.95 -11.94 1.64
C TYR A 41 6.60 -11.01 0.60
N ALA A 42 7.65 -10.27 0.95
CA ALA A 42 8.35 -9.37 0.03
C ALA A 42 8.64 -10.02 -1.34
N PHE A 43 9.16 -11.26 -1.34
CA PHE A 43 9.47 -11.97 -2.57
C PHE A 43 8.24 -12.30 -3.42
N CYS A 44 7.08 -12.58 -2.81
CA CYS A 44 5.83 -12.81 -3.54
C CYS A 44 5.43 -11.55 -4.32
N PHE A 45 5.42 -10.38 -3.67
CA PHE A 45 5.07 -9.12 -4.33
C PHE A 45 6.07 -8.75 -5.44
N ILE A 46 7.38 -8.92 -5.19
CA ILE A 46 8.44 -8.61 -6.17
C ILE A 46 8.38 -9.56 -7.38
N ARG A 47 8.30 -10.87 -7.14
CA ARG A 47 8.30 -11.88 -8.22
C ARG A 47 7.12 -11.69 -9.17
N HIS A 48 5.96 -11.37 -8.62
CA HIS A 48 4.74 -11.14 -9.42
C HIS A 48 4.61 -9.69 -9.90
N ARG A 49 5.63 -8.84 -9.68
CA ARG A 49 5.67 -7.42 -10.10
C ARG A 49 4.40 -6.67 -9.70
N ILE A 50 3.94 -6.88 -8.47
CA ILE A 50 2.73 -6.24 -7.98
C ILE A 50 2.97 -4.73 -7.93
N THR A 51 2.14 -3.98 -8.65
CA THR A 51 2.12 -2.52 -8.67
C THR A 51 0.86 -2.01 -7.98
N GLY A 52 0.80 -0.72 -7.72
CA GLY A 52 -0.33 -0.08 -7.06
C GLY A 52 -1.67 -0.35 -7.71
N ARG A 53 -1.73 -0.30 -9.05
CA ARG A 53 -2.94 -0.67 -9.82
C ARG A 53 -3.39 -2.09 -9.55
N VAL A 54 -2.45 -3.04 -9.62
CA VAL A 54 -2.75 -4.45 -9.35
C VAL A 54 -3.21 -4.62 -7.91
N LEU A 55 -2.49 -4.03 -6.94
CA LEU A 55 -2.78 -4.14 -5.51
C LEU A 55 -4.20 -3.67 -5.15
N VAL A 56 -4.68 -2.61 -5.80
CA VAL A 56 -6.05 -2.09 -5.62
C VAL A 56 -7.10 -3.12 -6.05
N GLU A 57 -6.82 -3.97 -7.03
CA GLU A 57 -7.78 -4.95 -7.55
C GLU A 57 -7.63 -6.33 -6.90
N MET A 58 -6.55 -6.56 -6.14
CA MET A 58 -6.29 -7.87 -5.54
C MET A 58 -7.37 -8.29 -4.55
N THR A 59 -7.72 -9.56 -4.64
CA THR A 59 -8.60 -10.30 -3.74
C THR A 59 -7.79 -11.26 -2.86
N GLU A 60 -8.45 -11.88 -1.88
CA GLU A 60 -7.83 -12.99 -1.14
C GLU A 60 -7.44 -14.16 -2.06
N GLN A 61 -8.12 -14.35 -3.20
CA GLN A 61 -7.77 -15.41 -4.16
C GLN A 61 -6.47 -15.06 -4.90
N ASP A 62 -6.29 -13.81 -5.33
CA ASP A 62 -5.05 -13.37 -6.00
C ASP A 62 -3.84 -13.49 -5.05
N LEU A 63 -4.02 -13.15 -3.77
CA LEU A 63 -2.98 -13.30 -2.76
C LEU A 63 -2.61 -14.79 -2.54
N LEU A 64 -3.59 -15.69 -2.59
CA LEU A 64 -3.35 -17.13 -2.53
C LEU A 64 -2.50 -17.59 -3.71
N GLU A 65 -2.83 -17.14 -4.92
CA GLU A 65 -2.14 -17.51 -6.17
C GLU A 65 -0.68 -17.03 -6.22
N ILE A 66 -0.35 -15.90 -5.60
CA ILE A 66 1.05 -15.43 -5.49
C ILE A 66 1.84 -16.09 -4.34
N GLY A 67 1.21 -16.98 -3.58
CA GLY A 67 1.86 -17.81 -2.56
C GLY A 67 1.61 -17.42 -1.11
N ILE A 68 0.57 -16.62 -0.81
CA ILE A 68 0.17 -16.25 0.55
C ILE A 68 -0.91 -17.22 1.04
N TYR A 69 -0.52 -18.39 1.55
CA TYR A 69 -1.46 -19.48 1.84
C TYR A 69 -2.26 -19.33 3.13
N SER A 70 -1.77 -18.56 4.12
CA SER A 70 -2.52 -18.34 5.37
C SER A 70 -3.70 -17.41 5.13
N ARG A 71 -4.92 -17.89 5.42
CA ARG A 71 -6.14 -17.09 5.28
C ARG A 71 -6.12 -15.85 6.17
N GLU A 72 -5.65 -15.98 7.40
CA GLU A 72 -5.56 -14.85 8.34
C GLU A 72 -4.61 -13.77 7.81
N GLU A 73 -3.45 -14.16 7.27
CA GLU A 73 -2.48 -13.20 6.75
C GLU A 73 -2.95 -12.56 5.43
N ARG A 74 -3.68 -13.30 4.59
CA ARG A 74 -4.34 -12.71 3.40
C ARG A 74 -5.38 -11.68 3.81
N HIS A 75 -6.23 -12.04 4.77
CA HIS A 75 -7.26 -11.15 5.29
C HIS A 75 -6.66 -9.86 5.84
N ASP A 76 -5.58 -9.98 6.62
CA ASP A 76 -4.83 -8.86 7.15
C ASP A 76 -4.30 -7.92 6.05
N ILE A 77 -3.71 -8.48 4.99
CA ILE A 77 -3.20 -7.69 3.86
C ILE A 77 -4.34 -6.96 3.15
N ILE A 78 -5.44 -7.64 2.84
CA ILE A 78 -6.62 -7.02 2.21
C ILE A 78 -7.18 -5.90 3.08
N TYR A 79 -7.25 -6.11 4.39
CA TYR A 79 -7.74 -5.10 5.31
C TYR A 79 -6.85 -3.84 5.33
N GLU A 80 -5.53 -4.00 5.30
CA GLU A 80 -4.63 -2.85 5.17
C GLU A 80 -4.82 -2.13 3.83
N VAL A 81 -4.99 -2.86 2.72
CA VAL A 81 -5.25 -2.24 1.40
C VAL A 81 -6.53 -1.39 1.45
N LEU A 82 -7.62 -1.93 2.01
CA LEU A 82 -8.89 -1.20 2.15
C LEU A 82 -8.74 0.04 3.03
N ARG A 83 -8.03 -0.09 4.15
CA ARG A 83 -7.76 1.02 5.07
C ARG A 83 -6.99 2.14 4.39
N GLU A 84 -6.00 1.79 3.57
CA GLU A 84 -5.20 2.76 2.85
C GLU A 84 -6.00 3.46 1.75
N LYS A 85 -6.88 2.74 1.03
CA LYS A 85 -7.80 3.35 0.06
C LYS A 85 -8.69 4.41 0.71
N LEU A 86 -9.35 4.05 1.81
CA LEU A 86 -10.19 4.98 2.56
C LEU A 86 -9.41 6.20 3.05
N HIS A 87 -8.14 6.00 3.43
CA HIS A 87 -7.29 7.11 3.82
C HIS A 87 -6.99 8.04 2.63
N CYS A 88 -6.60 7.50 1.48
CA CYS A 88 -6.38 8.29 0.26
C CYS A 88 -7.64 9.05 -0.16
N ASP A 89 -8.79 8.37 -0.22
CA ASP A 89 -10.07 8.97 -0.62
C ASP A 89 -10.47 10.12 0.33
N TYR A 90 -10.28 9.93 1.64
CA TYR A 90 -10.54 10.97 2.64
C TYR A 90 -9.65 12.20 2.44
N ILE A 91 -8.35 11.99 2.17
CA ILE A 91 -7.42 13.10 1.92
C ILE A 91 -7.80 13.83 0.63
N GLU A 92 -8.09 13.11 -0.44
CA GLU A 92 -8.51 13.69 -1.72
C GLU A 92 -9.78 14.54 -1.57
N LEU A 93 -10.77 14.03 -0.83
CA LEU A 93 -12.00 14.78 -0.52
C LEU A 93 -11.68 16.08 0.25
N LYS A 94 -10.82 16.00 1.26
CA LYS A 94 -10.43 17.17 2.08
C LYS A 94 -9.67 18.21 1.27
N THR A 95 -8.82 17.77 0.34
CA THR A 95 -8.11 18.68 -0.56
C THR A 95 -9.08 19.35 -1.53
N ALA A 96 -10.01 18.60 -2.12
CA ALA A 96 -11.02 19.15 -3.03
C ALA A 96 -11.96 20.16 -2.35
N GLU A 97 -12.31 19.95 -1.08
CA GLU A 97 -13.08 20.91 -0.28
C GLU A 97 -12.31 22.22 -0.06
N ALA A 98 -11.00 22.15 0.22
CA ALA A 98 -10.18 23.33 0.46
C ALA A 98 -9.92 24.15 -0.81
N ASP A 99 -9.84 23.51 -1.98
CA ASP A 99 -9.68 24.19 -3.27
C ASP A 99 -10.97 24.88 -3.75
N ALA A 100 -12.12 24.56 -3.16
CA ALA A 100 -13.43 25.11 -3.49
C ALA A 100 -13.80 26.38 -2.69
N GLU A 101 -13.02 26.74 -1.67
CA GLU A 101 -13.21 27.88 -0.76
C GLU A 101 -12.27 29.05 -1.07
#